data_AF-A0AAV2S612-F1
#
_entry.id   AF-A0AAV2S612-F1
#
_cell.length_a   1.000
_cell.length_b   1.000
_cell.length_c   1.000
_cell.angle_alpha   90.00
_cell.angle_beta   90.00
_cell.angle_gamma   90.00
#
_symmetry.space_group_name_H-M   'P 1'
#
loop_
_entity.id
_entity.type
_entity.pdbx_description
1 polymer ?
#
loop_
_entity_poly.entity_id
_entity_poly.type
_entity_poly.pdbx_seq_one_letter_code
_entity_poly.pdbx_strand_id
1 'polypeptide(L)'
;MDAAWGMALLHNTSALANPLSDDLWNTQVHSNDSHHKVLSRSKRGVGTVIAIGSLIGALVGGVSLGVRAIPEEYTRNFQMHLENNLEYSLQNPKSVVWWGHISKAPTRVQSCTASLVTGHKAAYSATGTSGIASWRIQEQNLTIIIFWDVPFSSGCNSLGLGIYTDLPITEPSANRRDDYISDLFYNHILIPDSGEYMYRTAVNLASCNSANEFCTTNKGIRVCGVMSTNSAAHIRVRIEHKDNDTHCSGNQ
;
A
#
# COMPACT_ATOMS: atom_id res chain seq x y z
N MET A 1 -25.17 -17.49 50.52
CA MET A 1 -24.93 -16.04 50.37
C MET A 1 -23.77 -15.70 51.27
N ASP A 2 -22.93 -14.78 50.82
CA ASP A 2 -21.66 -14.31 51.37
C ASP A 2 -20.38 -15.02 50.92
N ALA A 3 -19.47 -14.13 50.54
CA ALA A 3 -18.26 -14.31 49.74
C ALA A 3 -17.04 -14.62 50.62
N ALA A 4 -15.99 -15.18 50.02
CA ALA A 4 -14.62 -14.82 50.40
C ALA A 4 -13.64 -15.19 49.29
N TRP A 5 -12.82 -14.20 48.96
CA TRP A 5 -11.64 -14.26 48.12
C TRP A 5 -10.52 -15.04 48.83
N GLY A 6 -9.74 -15.80 48.08
CA GLY A 6 -8.53 -16.49 48.56
C GLY A 6 -7.41 -16.40 47.53
N MET A 7 -6.47 -15.50 47.79
CA MET A 7 -5.22 -15.30 47.06
C MET A 7 -4.18 -16.39 47.36
N ALA A 8 -3.36 -16.75 46.37
CA ALA A 8 -1.99 -17.28 46.55
C ALA A 8 -1.16 -16.83 45.33
N LEU A 9 -0.27 -15.84 45.47
CA LEU A 9 1.19 -15.97 45.73
C LEU A 9 1.92 -16.74 44.60
N LEU A 10 2.52 -16.06 43.61
CA LEU A 10 3.87 -15.43 43.56
C LEU A 10 5.07 -16.39 43.57
N HIS A 11 6.05 -16.00 42.74
CA HIS A 11 7.41 -16.54 42.48
C HIS A 11 7.47 -17.63 41.38
N ASN A 12 8.36 -17.60 40.39
CA ASN A 12 9.68 -16.97 40.36
C ASN A 12 10.26 -16.84 38.92
N THR A 13 10.94 -15.70 38.69
CA THR A 13 12.27 -15.54 38.05
C THR A 13 12.58 -16.00 36.62
N SER A 14 12.69 -14.99 35.74
CA SER A 14 13.89 -14.52 35.00
C SER A 14 14.72 -15.47 34.13
N ALA A 15 14.96 -15.01 32.88
CA ALA A 15 16.18 -15.09 32.06
C ALA A 15 15.76 -15.16 30.58
N LEU A 16 16.31 -14.47 29.59
CA LEU A 16 17.47 -13.58 29.44
C LEU A 16 17.20 -12.75 28.17
N ALA A 17 17.40 -11.45 28.26
CA ALA A 17 17.52 -10.57 27.11
C ALA A 17 18.93 -10.71 26.53
N ASN A 18 19.04 -10.93 25.22
CA ASN A 18 20.28 -10.71 24.47
C ASN A 18 20.07 -9.53 23.53
N PRO A 19 20.84 -8.44 23.67
CA PRO A 19 20.89 -7.39 22.66
C PRO A 19 21.76 -7.87 21.50
N LEU A 20 21.16 -7.99 20.31
CA LEU A 20 21.93 -8.17 19.07
C LEU A 20 22.51 -6.82 18.66
N SER A 21 23.82 -6.78 18.61
CA SER A 21 24.68 -5.65 18.28
C SER A 21 24.54 -5.24 16.82
N ASP A 22 24.28 -3.96 16.60
CA ASP A 22 24.60 -3.22 15.38
C ASP A 22 26.11 -3.09 15.25
N ASP A 23 26.72 -3.85 14.34
CA ASP A 23 28.03 -3.55 13.76
C ASP A 23 28.30 -4.58 12.65
N LEU A 24 28.21 -4.16 11.38
CA LEU A 24 28.96 -4.68 10.21
C LEU A 24 28.31 -4.23 8.89
N TRP A 25 28.45 -2.94 8.55
CA TRP A 25 28.47 -2.53 7.14
C TRP A 25 29.52 -1.43 6.97
N ASN A 26 30.78 -1.83 6.80
CA ASN A 26 31.77 -0.95 6.23
C ASN A 26 32.82 -1.71 5.40
N THR A 27 33.30 -1.02 4.37
CA THR A 27 34.22 -1.42 3.29
C THR A 27 33.58 -2.30 2.18
N GLN A 28 33.70 -1.98 0.90
CA GLN A 28 34.91 -1.50 0.24
C GLN A 28 34.59 -0.78 -1.10
N VAL A 29 35.20 0.40 -1.27
CA VAL A 29 35.26 1.14 -2.53
C VAL A 29 36.34 0.52 -3.41
N HIS A 30 35.97 0.03 -4.59
CA HIS A 30 36.90 -0.19 -5.69
C HIS A 30 36.32 0.35 -6.98
N SER A 31 36.98 1.40 -7.48
CA SER A 31 36.82 1.91 -8.84
C SER A 31 37.42 0.92 -9.82
N ASN A 32 36.69 0.62 -10.89
CA ASN A 32 37.31 0.45 -12.20
C ASN A 32 36.32 0.87 -13.28
N ASP A 33 36.73 1.90 -14.01
CA ASP A 33 36.18 2.28 -15.30
C ASP A 33 36.25 1.10 -16.27
N SER A 34 35.21 0.91 -17.09
CA SER A 34 35.27 1.33 -18.50
C SER A 34 34.16 0.74 -19.39
N HIS A 35 33.74 1.57 -20.35
CA HIS A 35 33.08 1.29 -21.63
C HIS A 35 31.56 1.02 -21.74
N HIS A 36 30.88 2.08 -22.22
CA HIS A 36 29.82 2.13 -23.24
C HIS A 36 28.56 1.27 -23.12
N LYS A 37 27.42 1.95 -22.93
CA LYS A 37 26.46 2.22 -24.04
C LYS A 37 25.44 3.28 -23.63
N VAL A 38 25.50 4.42 -24.31
CA VAL A 38 24.43 5.42 -24.33
C VAL A 38 23.27 4.83 -25.12
N LEU A 39 22.13 4.62 -24.45
CA LEU A 39 20.84 4.56 -25.11
C LEU A 39 19.92 5.56 -24.43
N SER A 40 19.85 6.75 -25.04
CA SER A 40 18.75 7.67 -24.82
C SER A 40 17.48 7.04 -25.39
N ARG A 41 16.43 6.95 -24.57
CA ARG A 41 15.07 6.94 -25.09
C ARG A 41 14.12 7.52 -24.04
N SER A 42 13.98 8.83 -24.15
CA SER A 42 12.78 9.55 -23.72
C SER A 42 11.54 8.84 -24.28
N LYS A 43 10.69 8.32 -23.39
CA LYS A 43 9.27 8.13 -23.66
C LYS A 43 8.51 8.77 -22.51
N ARG A 44 7.91 9.92 -22.79
CA ARG A 44 6.87 10.55 -21.98
C ARG A 44 5.79 9.50 -21.75
N GLY A 45 5.65 9.03 -20.51
CA GLY A 45 4.57 8.15 -20.10
C GLY A 45 3.27 8.94 -20.15
N VAL A 46 2.45 8.68 -21.17
CA VAL A 46 1.07 9.14 -21.23
C VAL A 46 0.32 8.43 -20.10
N GLY A 47 -0.03 9.18 -19.06
CA GLY A 47 -0.89 8.69 -17.99
C GLY A 47 -2.27 8.37 -18.57
N THR A 48 -2.62 7.09 -18.65
CA THR A 48 -4.00 6.67 -18.94
C THR A 48 -4.89 7.10 -17.79
N VAL A 49 -5.75 8.08 -18.03
CA VAL A 49 -6.87 8.43 -17.15
C VAL A 49 -8.06 7.59 -17.60
N ILE A 50 -8.54 6.69 -16.74
CA ILE A 50 -9.76 5.92 -17.00
C ILE A 50 -10.90 6.68 -16.31
N ALA A 51 -11.89 7.12 -17.09
CA ALA A 51 -13.11 7.70 -16.57
C ALA A 51 -13.90 6.63 -15.80
N ILE A 52 -14.33 6.94 -14.58
CA ILE A 52 -15.09 6.05 -13.70
C ILE A 52 -16.54 6.00 -14.22
N GLY A 53 -16.74 5.25 -15.29
CA GLY A 53 -18.03 4.96 -15.89
C GLY A 53 -18.07 3.49 -16.30
N SER A 54 -18.61 2.66 -15.42
CA SER A 54 -18.79 1.21 -15.59
C SER A 54 -17.48 0.37 -15.59
N LEU A 55 -17.08 -0.08 -14.40
CA LEU A 55 -16.27 -1.30 -14.23
C LEU A 55 -17.05 -2.39 -13.49
N ILE A 56 -18.38 -2.28 -13.51
CA ILE A 56 -19.32 -3.28 -12.99
C ILE A 56 -20.01 -3.87 -14.22
N GLY A 57 -19.47 -4.95 -14.79
CA GLY A 57 -20.20 -5.71 -15.82
C GLY A 57 -19.44 -6.25 -17.04
N ALA A 58 -18.11 -6.33 -17.05
CA ALA A 58 -17.39 -6.99 -18.14
C ALA A 58 -16.16 -7.78 -17.66
N LEU A 59 -16.39 -8.86 -16.89
CA LEU A 59 -15.43 -9.95 -16.75
C LEU A 59 -15.74 -11.15 -17.66
N VAL A 60 -16.74 -11.02 -18.55
CA VAL A 60 -17.04 -12.03 -19.57
C VAL A 60 -17.11 -11.33 -20.94
N GLY A 61 -15.99 -11.33 -21.67
CA GLY A 61 -15.94 -10.88 -23.06
C GLY A 61 -15.07 -9.64 -23.33
N GLY A 62 -13.76 -9.86 -23.42
CA GLY A 62 -12.91 -9.20 -24.42
C GLY A 62 -12.96 -7.67 -24.53
N VAL A 63 -12.56 -6.94 -23.49
CA VAL A 63 -11.95 -5.61 -23.67
C VAL A 63 -10.54 -5.68 -23.09
N SER A 64 -9.56 -6.00 -23.92
CA SER A 64 -8.15 -5.93 -23.57
C SER A 64 -7.74 -4.46 -23.47
N LEU A 65 -8.02 -3.83 -22.33
CA LEU A 65 -7.26 -2.67 -21.90
C LEU A 65 -5.79 -3.07 -21.99
N GLY A 66 -4.98 -2.31 -22.73
CA GLY A 66 -3.60 -2.62 -23.13
C GLY A 66 -2.60 -2.70 -21.97
N VAL A 67 -2.89 -3.54 -20.99
CA VAL A 67 -1.99 -4.01 -19.95
C VAL A 67 -1.08 -5.01 -20.64
N ARG A 68 0.16 -4.60 -20.88
CA ARG A 68 1.19 -5.49 -21.40
C ARG A 68 1.30 -6.68 -20.44
N ALA A 69 1.11 -7.89 -20.95
CA ALA A 69 1.29 -9.11 -20.16
C ALA A 69 2.65 -9.03 -19.46
N ILE A 70 2.65 -9.21 -18.15
CA ILE A 70 3.87 -9.24 -17.36
C ILE A 70 4.64 -10.50 -17.79
N PRO A 71 5.92 -10.40 -18.18
CA PRO A 71 6.70 -11.56 -18.60
C PRO A 71 6.63 -12.70 -17.57
N GLU A 72 6.57 -13.94 -18.06
CA GLU A 72 6.44 -15.17 -17.25
C GLU A 72 7.54 -15.30 -16.18
N GLU A 73 8.67 -14.61 -16.39
CA GLU A 73 9.81 -14.50 -15.49
C GLU A 73 9.47 -13.83 -14.14
N TYR A 74 8.35 -13.11 -14.05
CA TYR A 74 7.90 -12.43 -12.84
C TYR A 74 6.73 -13.16 -12.18
N THR A 75 7.05 -14.27 -11.52
CA THR A 75 6.09 -15.10 -10.80
C THR A 75 5.38 -14.41 -9.63
N ARG A 76 5.86 -13.24 -9.20
CA ARG A 76 5.21 -12.37 -8.19
C ARG A 76 5.07 -10.96 -8.74
N ASN A 77 3.84 -10.49 -8.84
CA ASN A 77 3.53 -9.16 -9.35
C ASN A 77 2.24 -8.62 -8.76
N PHE A 78 2.00 -7.33 -8.94
CA PHE A 78 0.76 -6.69 -8.55
C PHE A 78 0.27 -5.66 -9.57
N GLN A 79 -1.03 -5.46 -9.58
CA GLN A 79 -1.73 -4.36 -10.24
C GLN A 79 -2.68 -3.71 -9.24
N MET A 80 -2.47 -2.44 -8.94
CA MET A 80 -3.28 -1.66 -8.01
C MET A 80 -4.09 -0.62 -8.78
N HIS A 81 -5.40 -0.81 -8.78
CA HIS A 81 -6.38 0.15 -9.28
C HIS A 81 -6.81 1.04 -8.12
N LEU A 82 -6.54 2.33 -8.23
CA LEU A 82 -6.93 3.32 -7.24
C LEU A 82 -8.02 4.22 -7.83
N GLU A 83 -9.18 4.24 -7.20
CA GLU A 83 -10.32 5.08 -7.55
C GLU A 83 -10.41 6.25 -6.57
N ASN A 84 -10.39 7.47 -7.09
CA ASN A 84 -10.61 8.67 -6.31
C ASN A 84 -12.04 9.17 -6.51
N ASN A 85 -12.91 8.88 -5.55
CA ASN A 85 -14.31 9.31 -5.55
C ASN A 85 -14.53 10.58 -4.71
N LEU A 86 -13.46 11.30 -4.36
CA LEU A 86 -13.52 12.58 -3.68
C LEU A 86 -13.70 13.74 -4.67
N GLU A 87 -14.16 14.88 -4.17
CA GLU A 87 -14.09 16.16 -4.87
C GLU A 87 -12.66 16.71 -4.98
N TYR A 88 -11.75 16.21 -4.14
CA TYR A 88 -10.35 16.63 -4.10
C TYR A 88 -9.46 15.81 -5.02
N SER A 89 -8.38 16.43 -5.51
CA SER A 89 -7.32 15.70 -6.21
C SER A 89 -6.40 14.99 -5.23
N LEU A 90 -5.95 13.79 -5.58
CA LEU A 90 -4.86 13.08 -4.91
C LEU A 90 -3.52 13.51 -5.51
N GLN A 91 -2.77 14.31 -4.75
CA GLN A 91 -1.56 15.00 -5.19
C GLN A 91 -0.29 14.38 -4.56
N ASN A 92 0.87 14.86 -5.00
CA ASN A 92 2.19 14.45 -4.48
C ASN A 92 2.36 12.93 -4.37
N PRO A 93 2.11 12.18 -5.47
CA PRO A 93 2.24 10.73 -5.44
C PRO A 93 3.68 10.33 -5.11
N LYS A 94 3.82 9.35 -4.23
CA LYS A 94 5.11 8.77 -3.88
C LYS A 94 5.02 7.27 -3.74
N SER A 95 6.17 6.62 -3.84
CA SER A 95 6.31 5.22 -3.53
C SER A 95 7.66 4.93 -2.90
N VAL A 96 7.67 4.02 -1.94
CA VAL A 96 8.88 3.43 -1.38
C VAL A 96 8.79 1.92 -1.59
N VAL A 97 9.75 1.35 -2.30
CA VAL A 97 9.80 -0.09 -2.60
C VAL A 97 10.81 -0.74 -1.68
N TRP A 98 10.41 -1.81 -0.99
CA TRP A 98 11.29 -2.58 -0.13
C TRP A 98 11.77 -3.86 -0.81
N TRP A 99 10.90 -4.50 -1.59
CA TRP A 99 11.24 -5.67 -2.40
C TRP A 99 10.63 -5.55 -3.80
N GLY A 100 11.41 -5.96 -4.81
CA GLY A 100 11.00 -5.90 -6.21
C GLY A 100 11.14 -4.51 -6.83
N HIS A 101 10.27 -4.20 -7.79
CA HIS A 101 10.30 -2.99 -8.60
C HIS A 101 8.89 -2.51 -8.94
N ILE A 102 8.75 -1.21 -9.11
CA ILE A 102 7.55 -0.59 -9.68
C ILE A 102 7.77 -0.43 -11.19
N SER A 103 6.85 -0.97 -11.99
CA SER A 103 6.84 -0.84 -13.44
C SER A 103 6.05 0.40 -13.89
N LYS A 104 4.96 0.72 -13.19
CA LYS A 104 4.17 1.94 -13.39
C LYS A 104 4.00 2.65 -12.05
N ALA A 105 4.69 3.79 -11.92
CA ALA A 105 4.69 4.59 -10.69
C ALA A 105 3.34 5.24 -10.40
N PRO A 106 3.02 5.51 -9.12
CA PRO A 106 1.84 6.28 -8.76
C PRO A 106 1.91 7.66 -9.40
N THR A 107 0.76 8.12 -9.90
CA THR A 107 0.59 9.45 -10.50
C THR A 107 -0.44 10.24 -9.70
N ARG A 108 -0.50 11.55 -9.95
CA ARG A 108 -1.62 12.37 -9.48
C ARG A 108 -2.93 11.76 -10.00
N VAL A 109 -3.97 11.78 -9.17
CA VAL A 109 -5.31 11.31 -9.52
C VAL A 109 -6.26 12.49 -9.33
N GLN A 110 -6.96 12.88 -10.40
CA GLN A 110 -7.94 13.96 -10.31
C GLN A 110 -9.18 13.46 -9.56
N SER A 111 -10.03 14.39 -9.13
CA SER A 111 -11.37 14.06 -8.61
C SER A 111 -12.13 13.19 -9.61
N CYS A 112 -12.85 12.19 -9.12
CA CYS A 112 -13.67 11.26 -9.91
C CYS A 112 -12.92 10.53 -11.05
N THR A 113 -11.63 10.26 -10.85
CA THR A 113 -10.80 9.50 -11.80
C THR A 113 -10.08 8.35 -11.13
N ALA A 114 -9.63 7.39 -11.93
CA ALA A 114 -8.83 6.27 -11.45
C ALA A 114 -7.38 6.34 -11.95
N SER A 115 -6.47 5.72 -11.19
CA SER A 115 -5.08 5.49 -11.57
C SER A 115 -4.69 4.02 -11.41
N LEU A 116 -3.58 3.66 -12.06
CA LEU A 116 -3.04 2.31 -12.06
C LEU A 116 -1.57 2.35 -11.64
N VAL A 117 -1.25 1.59 -10.60
CA VAL A 117 0.12 1.32 -10.15
C VAL A 117 0.41 -0.15 -10.41
N THR A 118 1.59 -0.46 -10.97
CA THR A 118 1.98 -1.86 -11.19
C THR A 118 3.42 -2.09 -10.77
N GLY A 119 3.70 -3.32 -10.34
CA GLY A 119 5.05 -3.73 -9.97
C GLY A 119 5.21 -5.23 -9.97
N HIS A 120 6.45 -5.67 -9.81
CA HIS A 120 6.83 -7.07 -9.82
C HIS A 120 8.10 -7.31 -9.01
N LYS A 121 8.37 -8.57 -8.71
CA LYS A 121 9.63 -9.00 -8.11
C LYS A 121 10.83 -8.77 -9.04
N ALA A 122 12.05 -8.78 -8.50
CA ALA A 122 13.24 -8.82 -9.34
C ALA A 122 13.33 -10.14 -10.12
N ALA A 123 13.78 -10.11 -11.37
CA ALA A 123 13.93 -11.31 -12.19
C ALA A 123 14.89 -12.32 -11.55
N TYR A 124 14.65 -13.62 -11.76
CA TYR A 124 15.52 -14.73 -11.34
C TYR A 124 15.93 -14.76 -9.84
N SER A 125 15.17 -14.11 -8.96
CA SER A 125 15.44 -14.09 -7.52
C SER A 125 14.33 -14.76 -6.72
N ALA A 126 14.61 -15.26 -5.52
CA ALA A 126 13.60 -15.81 -4.60
C ALA A 126 12.94 -14.71 -3.74
N THR A 127 12.57 -13.60 -4.35
CA THR A 127 11.98 -12.41 -3.69
C THR A 127 10.54 -12.16 -4.12
N GLY A 128 9.75 -11.56 -3.23
CA GLY A 128 8.40 -11.07 -3.52
C GLY A 128 8.40 -9.65 -4.08
N THR A 129 7.28 -8.96 -3.94
CA THR A 129 7.21 -7.50 -4.11
C THR A 129 6.46 -6.87 -2.95
N SER A 130 7.04 -5.81 -2.38
CA SER A 130 6.43 -5.08 -1.27
C SER A 130 6.86 -3.62 -1.25
N GLY A 131 6.04 -2.80 -0.61
CA GLY A 131 6.31 -1.39 -0.41
C GLY A 131 5.06 -0.62 -0.06
N ILE A 132 5.17 0.70 -0.19
CA ILE A 132 4.07 1.63 0.03
C ILE A 132 3.93 2.59 -1.14
N ALA A 133 2.69 2.97 -1.43
CA ALA A 133 2.32 4.04 -2.34
C ALA A 133 1.47 5.04 -1.57
N SER A 134 1.66 6.33 -1.82
CA SER A 134 0.96 7.37 -1.07
C SER A 134 0.54 8.55 -1.93
N TRP A 135 -0.53 9.21 -1.49
CA TRP A 135 -1.06 10.43 -2.07
C TRP A 135 -1.50 11.39 -0.99
N ARG A 136 -1.59 12.68 -1.34
CA ARG A 136 -2.04 13.74 -0.46
C ARG A 136 -3.35 14.35 -0.90
N ILE A 137 -4.21 14.63 0.06
CA ILE A 137 -5.35 15.53 -0.07
C ILE A 137 -4.90 16.83 0.58
N GLN A 138 -4.46 17.80 -0.24
CA GLN A 138 -3.83 19.02 0.28
C GLN A 138 -4.81 19.86 1.07
N GLU A 139 -6.06 19.89 0.62
CA GLU A 139 -7.18 20.65 1.17
C GLU A 139 -7.53 20.22 2.60
N GLN A 140 -7.22 18.98 2.98
CA GLN A 140 -7.47 18.43 4.31
C GLN A 140 -6.20 18.15 5.12
N ASN A 141 -5.02 18.45 4.55
CA ASN A 141 -3.71 18.05 5.07
C ASN A 141 -3.61 16.57 5.45
N LEU A 142 -4.18 15.71 4.60
CA LEU A 142 -4.17 14.26 4.77
C LEU A 142 -3.20 13.60 3.79
N THR A 143 -2.55 12.54 4.25
CA THR A 143 -1.77 11.63 3.41
C THR A 143 -2.36 10.23 3.51
N ILE A 144 -2.80 9.70 2.37
CA ILE A 144 -3.23 8.31 2.22
C ILE A 144 -2.00 7.48 1.93
N ILE A 145 -1.77 6.40 2.67
CA ILE A 145 -0.68 5.44 2.45
C ILE A 145 -1.27 4.05 2.30
N ILE A 146 -0.89 3.37 1.22
CA ILE A 146 -1.30 2.01 0.88
C ILE A 146 -0.05 1.16 0.89
N PHE A 147 -0.02 0.16 1.76
CA PHE A 147 1.00 -0.87 1.83
C PHE A 147 0.58 -2.10 1.04
N TRP A 148 1.49 -2.67 0.26
CA TRP A 148 1.30 -3.99 -0.36
C TRP A 148 2.46 -4.92 0.00
N ASP A 149 2.14 -6.20 0.12
CA ASP A 149 3.11 -7.29 0.13
C ASP A 149 2.56 -8.52 -0.61
N VAL A 150 3.36 -9.00 -1.56
CA VAL A 150 3.15 -10.21 -2.35
C VAL A 150 4.38 -11.08 -2.15
N PRO A 151 4.41 -11.95 -1.13
CA PRO A 151 5.60 -12.69 -0.75
C PRO A 151 5.97 -13.75 -1.80
N PHE A 152 7.25 -14.11 -1.86
CA PHE A 152 7.71 -15.20 -2.74
C PHE A 152 7.27 -16.58 -2.24
N SER A 153 7.42 -16.83 -0.95
CA SER A 153 7.09 -18.11 -0.31
C SER A 153 5.57 -18.26 -0.11
N SER A 154 5.16 -19.35 0.54
CA SER A 154 3.76 -19.67 0.90
C SER A 154 3.13 -18.72 1.92
N GLY A 155 3.68 -17.52 2.10
CA GLY A 155 3.08 -16.47 2.91
C GLY A 155 1.84 -15.89 2.24
N CYS A 156 1.02 -15.19 3.03
CA CYS A 156 -0.18 -14.55 2.53
C CYS A 156 0.14 -13.20 1.91
N ASN A 157 -0.57 -12.85 0.84
CA ASN A 157 -0.62 -11.49 0.38
C ASN A 157 -1.16 -10.58 1.50
N SER A 158 -0.64 -9.37 1.62
CA SER A 158 -1.08 -8.44 2.67
C SER A 158 -1.28 -7.04 2.12
N LEU A 159 -2.38 -6.42 2.52
CA LEU A 159 -2.74 -5.04 2.17
C LEU A 159 -2.89 -4.23 3.44
N GLY A 160 -2.23 -3.08 3.52
CA GLY A 160 -2.38 -2.11 4.60
C GLY A 160 -2.92 -0.80 4.05
N LEU A 161 -3.87 -0.19 4.74
CA LEU A 161 -4.47 1.09 4.38
C LEU A 161 -4.31 2.04 5.56
N GLY A 162 -3.83 3.26 5.32
CA GLY A 162 -3.73 4.27 6.37
C GLY A 162 -3.99 5.69 5.89
N ILE A 163 -4.50 6.50 6.81
CA ILE A 163 -4.79 7.92 6.63
C ILE A 163 -4.06 8.69 7.73
N TYR A 164 -3.09 9.50 7.34
CA TYR A 164 -2.22 10.26 8.23
C TYR A 164 -2.53 11.76 8.11
N THR A 165 -2.56 12.45 9.24
CA THR A 165 -2.75 13.90 9.32
C THR A 165 -1.40 14.58 9.50
N ASP A 166 -1.21 15.73 8.85
CA ASP A 166 -0.05 16.62 9.05
C ASP A 166 1.32 15.97 8.77
N LEU A 167 1.34 14.90 7.97
CA LEU A 167 2.59 14.25 7.61
C LEU A 167 3.47 15.24 6.78
N PRO A 168 4.80 15.32 7.01
CA PRO A 168 5.67 16.21 6.22
C PRO A 168 5.69 15.85 4.73
N ILE A 169 5.79 16.83 3.82
CA ILE A 169 5.79 16.56 2.37
C ILE A 169 6.97 15.72 1.89
N THR A 170 7.99 15.53 2.71
CA THR A 170 9.12 14.62 2.45
C THR A 170 8.78 13.16 2.70
N GLU A 171 7.68 12.88 3.40
CA GLU A 171 7.19 11.53 3.68
C GLU A 171 6.17 11.04 2.64
N PRO A 172 5.95 9.71 2.54
CA PRO A 172 6.74 8.66 3.18
C PRO A 172 8.15 8.53 2.60
N SER A 173 9.11 8.16 3.44
CA SER A 173 10.53 8.00 3.12
C SER A 173 11.04 6.59 3.43
N ALA A 174 12.13 6.19 2.77
CA ALA A 174 12.74 4.89 2.98
C ALA A 174 13.34 4.72 4.39
N ASN A 175 13.80 5.82 5.00
CA ASN A 175 14.42 5.81 6.33
C ASN A 175 13.42 5.51 7.45
N ARG A 176 12.12 5.66 7.18
CA ARG A 176 11.02 5.35 8.12
C ARG A 176 10.29 4.07 7.75
N ARG A 177 10.97 3.17 7.03
CA ARG A 177 10.44 1.86 6.64
C ARG A 177 9.80 1.14 7.82
N ASP A 178 10.52 1.02 8.93
CA ASP A 178 10.08 0.20 10.07
C ASP A 178 8.85 0.79 10.75
N ASP A 179 8.75 2.13 10.82
CA ASP A 179 7.54 2.81 11.29
C ASP A 179 6.33 2.44 10.44
N TYR A 180 6.46 2.49 9.11
CA TYR A 180 5.35 2.18 8.21
C TYR A 180 4.99 0.69 8.19
N ILE A 181 5.97 -0.20 8.30
CA ILE A 181 5.70 -1.64 8.49
C ILE A 181 4.96 -1.84 9.80
N SER A 182 5.46 -1.27 10.89
CA SER A 182 4.80 -1.39 12.19
C SER A 182 3.36 -0.89 12.12
N ASP A 183 3.12 0.27 11.52
CA ASP A 183 1.79 0.88 11.45
C ASP A 183 0.83 0.17 10.48
N LEU A 184 1.29 -0.23 9.29
CA LEU A 184 0.43 -0.74 8.22
C LEU A 184 0.42 -2.26 8.08
N PHE A 185 1.34 -2.97 8.72
CA PHE A 185 1.45 -4.43 8.66
C PHE A 185 1.22 -5.10 10.01
N TYR A 186 1.91 -4.67 11.06
CA TYR A 186 1.83 -5.34 12.38
C TYR A 186 0.71 -4.80 13.28
N ASN A 187 0.43 -3.50 13.20
CA ASN A 187 -0.54 -2.86 14.08
C ASN A 187 -1.96 -3.00 13.51
N HIS A 188 -2.71 -3.96 14.04
CA HIS A 188 -4.15 -4.09 13.80
C HIS A 188 -4.95 -3.11 14.68
N ILE A 189 -4.64 -1.81 14.62
CA ILE A 189 -5.42 -0.80 15.35
C ILE A 189 -6.75 -0.62 14.60
N LEU A 190 -7.69 -1.51 14.89
CA LEU A 190 -9.10 -1.37 14.57
C LEU A 190 -9.65 -0.23 15.41
N ILE A 191 -9.38 1.02 15.01
CA ILE A 191 -10.19 2.15 15.46
C ILE A 191 -11.05 2.53 14.24
N PRO A 192 -12.18 1.84 14.02
CA PRO A 192 -13.06 2.09 12.88
C PRO A 192 -13.70 3.48 12.90
N ASP A 193 -13.64 4.18 14.05
CA ASP A 193 -14.14 5.54 14.21
C ASP A 193 -13.12 6.39 14.95
N SER A 194 -12.22 7.01 14.19
CA SER A 194 -11.30 7.97 14.75
C SER A 194 -12.01 9.30 14.98
N GLY A 195 -12.16 9.71 16.23
CA GLY A 195 -12.59 11.07 16.57
C GLY A 195 -11.69 12.13 15.93
N GLU A 196 -12.16 13.38 15.90
CA GLU A 196 -11.52 14.54 15.21
C GLU A 196 -10.02 14.77 15.53
N TYR A 197 -9.47 14.11 16.55
CA TYR A 197 -8.12 14.33 17.10
C TYR A 197 -7.11 13.22 16.79
N MET A 198 -7.43 12.25 15.93
CA MET A 198 -6.48 11.17 15.63
C MET A 198 -5.49 11.58 14.52
N TYR A 199 -4.21 11.61 14.89
CA TYR A 199 -3.10 11.86 13.96
C TYR A 199 -3.01 10.83 12.84
N ARG A 200 -3.51 9.60 13.07
CA ARG A 200 -3.50 8.53 12.07
C ARG A 200 -4.59 7.50 12.30
N THR A 201 -5.01 6.87 11.21
CA THR A 201 -5.70 5.57 11.24
C THR A 201 -5.00 4.61 10.30
N ALA A 202 -4.94 3.33 10.67
CA ALA A 202 -4.36 2.29 9.85
C ALA A 202 -5.09 0.97 10.10
N VAL A 203 -5.28 0.19 9.04
CA VAL A 203 -5.88 -1.15 9.10
C VAL A 203 -5.16 -2.04 8.10
N ASN A 204 -5.02 -3.32 8.44
CA ASN A 204 -4.37 -4.31 7.59
C ASN A 204 -5.28 -5.53 7.42
N LEU A 205 -5.21 -6.15 6.25
CA LEU A 205 -5.73 -7.48 6.00
C LEU A 205 -4.66 -8.37 5.34
N ALA A 206 -4.42 -9.53 5.95
CA ALA A 206 -3.71 -10.64 5.32
C ALA A 206 -4.70 -11.50 4.51
N SER A 207 -4.56 -11.49 3.19
CA SER A 207 -5.38 -12.24 2.24
C SER A 207 -4.76 -13.62 1.97
N CYS A 208 -4.92 -14.54 2.93
CA CYS A 208 -4.45 -15.94 2.79
C CYS A 208 -5.41 -16.79 1.95
N ASN A 209 -6.69 -16.73 2.32
CA ASN A 209 -7.72 -17.68 1.84
C ASN A 209 -8.93 -16.98 1.22
N SER A 210 -9.09 -15.68 1.46
CA SER A 210 -10.17 -14.87 0.91
C SER A 210 -9.70 -13.44 0.67
N ALA A 211 -10.27 -12.82 -0.37
CA ALA A 211 -10.12 -11.42 -0.68
C ALA A 211 -11.34 -10.68 -0.12
N ASN A 212 -11.22 -10.15 1.10
CA ASN A 212 -12.27 -9.35 1.72
C ASN A 212 -11.94 -7.87 1.57
N GLU A 213 -12.97 -7.06 1.29
CA GLU A 213 -12.83 -5.61 1.35
C GLU A 213 -12.82 -5.18 2.82
N PHE A 214 -11.95 -4.23 3.14
CA PHE A 214 -11.87 -3.61 4.47
C PHE A 214 -11.57 -2.13 4.31
N CYS A 215 -11.93 -1.33 5.31
CA CYS A 215 -11.83 0.11 5.23
C CYS A 215 -11.23 0.73 6.49
N THR A 216 -10.61 1.89 6.33
CA THR A 216 -10.29 2.82 7.42
C THR A 216 -10.87 4.19 7.12
N THR A 217 -11.12 4.98 8.16
CA THR A 217 -11.73 6.30 8.05
C THR A 217 -10.99 7.29 8.94
N ASN A 218 -10.74 8.51 8.45
CA ASN A 218 -10.22 9.62 9.24
C ASN A 218 -10.67 10.96 8.63
N LYS A 219 -11.03 11.94 9.47
CA LYS A 219 -11.52 13.27 9.07
C LYS A 219 -12.58 13.24 7.94
N GLY A 220 -13.52 12.31 8.02
CA GLY A 220 -14.60 12.19 7.02
C GLY A 220 -14.17 11.58 5.68
N ILE A 221 -12.92 11.14 5.52
CA ILE A 221 -12.43 10.38 4.37
C ILE A 221 -12.39 8.90 4.72
N ARG A 222 -12.95 8.06 3.85
CA ARG A 222 -12.92 6.60 3.92
C ARG A 222 -12.03 6.05 2.81
N VAL A 223 -11.14 5.12 3.18
CA VAL A 223 -10.28 4.37 2.26
C VAL A 223 -10.61 2.90 2.42
N CYS A 224 -11.15 2.30 1.36
CA CYS A 224 -11.47 0.88 1.31
C CYS A 224 -10.55 0.17 0.32
N GLY A 225 -10.16 -1.06 0.63
CA GLY A 225 -9.28 -1.84 -0.23
C GLY A 225 -9.56 -3.33 -0.15
N VAL A 226 -9.23 -4.02 -1.24
CA VAL A 226 -9.26 -5.48 -1.35
C VAL A 226 -8.06 -5.94 -2.17
N MET A 227 -7.51 -7.09 -1.82
CA MET A 227 -6.37 -7.71 -2.49
C MET A 227 -6.67 -9.19 -2.75
N SER A 228 -6.39 -9.65 -3.97
CA SER A 228 -6.49 -11.08 -4.32
C SER A 228 -5.40 -11.90 -3.61
N THR A 229 -5.63 -13.21 -3.49
CA THR A 229 -4.72 -14.15 -2.81
C THR A 229 -3.66 -14.76 -3.73
N ASN A 230 -3.75 -14.53 -5.04
CA ASN A 230 -2.86 -15.12 -6.03
C ASN A 230 -1.53 -14.35 -6.16
N SER A 231 -0.54 -14.99 -6.79
CA SER A 231 0.81 -14.44 -6.95
C SER A 231 0.90 -13.27 -7.94
N ALA A 232 -0.10 -13.13 -8.81
CA ALA A 232 -0.34 -11.96 -9.66
C ALA A 232 -1.45 -11.12 -9.01
N ALA A 233 -1.10 -10.42 -7.94
CA ALA A 233 -2.07 -9.79 -7.06
C ALA A 233 -2.82 -8.63 -7.74
N HIS A 234 -4.15 -8.67 -7.68
CA HIS A 234 -5.01 -7.57 -8.06
C HIS A 234 -5.44 -6.85 -6.79
N ILE A 235 -5.11 -5.57 -6.71
CA ILE A 235 -5.45 -4.69 -5.60
C ILE A 235 -6.45 -3.66 -6.15
N ARG A 236 -7.58 -3.50 -5.48
CA ARG A 236 -8.51 -2.39 -5.74
C ARG A 236 -8.60 -1.54 -4.49
N VAL A 237 -8.43 -0.24 -4.64
CA VAL A 237 -8.57 0.75 -3.57
C VAL A 237 -9.52 1.84 -4.01
N ARG A 238 -10.46 2.18 -3.15
CA ARG A 238 -11.43 3.28 -3.35
C ARG A 238 -11.30 4.28 -2.21
N ILE A 239 -11.21 5.55 -2.57
CA ILE A 239 -11.11 6.67 -1.63
C ILE A 239 -12.33 7.56 -1.83
N GLU A 240 -13.10 7.80 -0.77
CA GLU A 240 -14.40 8.49 -0.84
C GLU A 240 -14.73 9.22 0.47
N HIS A 241 -15.78 10.04 0.46
CA HIS A 241 -16.29 10.62 1.71
C HIS A 241 -17.03 9.53 2.50
N LYS A 242 -16.87 9.53 3.83
CA LYS A 242 -17.50 8.53 4.73
C LYS A 242 -19.03 8.49 4.53
N ASP A 243 -19.64 9.67 4.43
CA ASP A 243 -21.10 9.84 4.43
C ASP A 243 -21.66 10.17 3.04
N ASN A 244 -20.82 10.20 2.00
CA ASN A 244 -21.24 10.51 0.63
C ASN A 244 -20.40 9.75 -0.40
N ASP A 245 -20.85 8.56 -0.77
CA ASP A 245 -20.25 7.73 -1.82
C ASP A 245 -20.75 8.08 -3.22
N THR A 246 -21.74 8.99 -3.34
CA THR A 246 -22.40 9.31 -4.61
C THR A 246 -21.80 10.49 -5.37
N HIS A 247 -20.76 11.15 -4.83
CA HIS A 247 -20.22 12.38 -5.41
C HIS A 247 -19.89 12.26 -6.91
N CYS A 248 -19.29 11.14 -7.31
CA CYS A 248 -18.89 10.90 -8.70
C CYS A 248 -19.97 10.24 -9.58
N SER A 249 -21.13 9.90 -9.01
CA SER A 249 -22.22 9.20 -9.72
C SER A 249 -23.14 10.16 -10.50
N GLY A 250 -23.05 11.47 -10.27
CA GLY A 250 -23.94 12.47 -10.88
C GLY A 250 -23.61 12.89 -12.32
N ASN A 251 -22.56 12.35 -12.94
CA ASN A 251 -22.06 12.73 -14.27
C ASN A 251 -22.10 11.59 -15.30
N GLN A 252 -22.90 10.53 -15.06
CA GLN A 252 -23.08 9.42 -16.00
C GLN A 252 -24.33 9.60 -16.87
#